data_AF-A0A0V1CXD5-F1
#
_entry.id   AF-A0A0V1CXD5-F1
#
_cell.length_a   1.000
_cell.length_b   1.000
_cell.length_c   1.000
_cell.angle_alpha   90.00
_cell.angle_beta   90.00
_cell.angle_gamma   90.00
#
_symmetry.space_group_name_H-M   'P 1'
#
loop_
_entity.id
_entity.type
_entity.pdbx_description
1 polymer ?
#
loop_
_entity_poly.entity_id
_entity_poly.type
_entity_poly.pdbx_seq_one_letter_code
_entity_poly.pdbx_strand_id
1 'polypeptide(L)'
;MPKMRNPSSERSSGRMCAENADIVAPQTRSRPGKRKVDATSHSTRTRKGHSSTSKVSTATELPFTKDGYRYYLTEPDPFAPDKELLSDPQEFAGKPIPSHLNRIIRQTVVKLSSNDRAPQIKLSADGMVATGERGYSVIRGTHGVSRGTWFYEVRVVNQPKDSHARIGWSQPFGLLQAPVGYDKFSYCVRSRHGTRFHDSRGYHYQEPYGQGDTLGLLIHLPETHPCAHYLPSTGKHLPLVRFKSSHYFEERDDLKGAQAALTPLVGSKLIFYKNGICQGEAFTNIYEGTYYPAISLYKDFTVEANFGPNFVFPPTGVEYRPMCERAEMLIVEQCLADMLYFIK
;
A
#
# COMPACT_ATOMS: atom_id res chain seq x y z
N MET A 1 -5.81 -48.44 -45.09
CA MET A 1 -4.79 -49.43 -45.50
C MET A 1 -3.67 -48.65 -46.19
N PRO A 2 -2.37 -48.90 -45.95
CA PRO A 2 -1.64 -49.05 -44.67
C PRO A 2 -0.37 -48.14 -44.61
N LYS A 3 -0.03 -47.56 -43.44
CA LYS A 3 1.08 -47.88 -42.48
C LYS A 3 2.52 -47.64 -42.97
N MET A 4 3.30 -46.87 -42.20
CA MET A 4 4.57 -47.23 -41.53
C MET A 4 4.85 -46.19 -40.42
N ARG A 5 4.70 -46.51 -39.12
CA ARG A 5 5.66 -47.08 -38.14
C ARG A 5 6.82 -46.14 -37.76
N ASN A 6 6.83 -45.74 -36.49
CA ASN A 6 8.06 -45.58 -35.69
C ASN A 6 7.80 -46.06 -34.24
N PRO A 7 8.86 -46.54 -33.54
CA PRO A 7 8.73 -47.58 -32.54
C PRO A 7 8.65 -47.10 -31.09
N SER A 8 8.00 -47.95 -30.28
CA SER A 8 8.01 -47.99 -28.83
C SER A 8 9.34 -48.55 -28.30
N SER A 9 9.88 -47.97 -27.22
CA SER A 9 10.87 -48.61 -26.37
C SER A 9 10.28 -48.92 -25.00
N GLU A 10 10.15 -50.21 -24.72
CA GLU A 10 9.88 -50.80 -23.41
C GLU A 10 11.01 -50.47 -22.42
N ARG A 11 10.68 -50.38 -21.13
CA ARG A 11 11.54 -50.94 -20.08
C ARG A 11 10.72 -51.42 -18.90
N SER A 12 11.14 -52.59 -18.45
CA SER A 12 10.48 -53.58 -17.65
C SER A 12 10.54 -53.32 -16.14
N SER A 13 9.57 -53.92 -15.48
CA SER A 13 9.43 -54.14 -14.04
C SER A 13 10.53 -55.03 -13.44
N GLY A 14 10.94 -54.71 -12.22
CA GLY A 14 11.64 -55.61 -11.30
C GLY A 14 11.53 -55.12 -9.85
N ARG A 15 10.73 -55.83 -9.03
CA ARG A 15 10.70 -55.72 -7.56
C ARG A 15 11.83 -56.57 -6.97
N MET A 16 12.48 -56.14 -5.89
CA MET A 16 12.78 -56.93 -4.66
C MET A 16 13.13 -55.98 -3.49
N CYS A 17 12.95 -56.50 -2.27
CA CYS A 17 12.80 -55.83 -0.96
C CYS A 17 14.09 -55.53 -0.17
N ALA A 18 13.88 -54.78 0.94
CA ALA A 18 14.70 -54.59 2.17
C ALA A 18 15.97 -53.72 2.00
N GLU A 19 16.38 -52.86 2.95
CA GLU A 19 16.37 -52.94 4.41
C GLU A 19 16.61 -51.54 5.05
N ASN A 20 16.26 -51.37 6.31
CA ASN A 20 16.37 -50.13 7.11
C ASN A 20 17.82 -49.68 7.38
N ALA A 21 18.08 -48.37 7.36
CA ALA A 21 19.14 -47.75 8.15
C ALA A 21 18.84 -46.27 8.43
N ASP A 22 18.66 -45.95 9.72
CA ASP A 22 18.53 -44.60 10.27
C ASP A 22 19.76 -43.73 9.95
N ILE A 23 19.54 -42.51 9.45
CA ILE A 23 20.59 -41.49 9.34
C ILE A 23 20.20 -40.27 10.17
N VAL A 24 20.87 -40.18 11.32
CA VAL A 24 20.88 -39.04 12.25
C VAL A 24 21.65 -37.88 11.61
N ALA A 25 21.00 -36.71 11.53
CA ALA A 25 21.64 -35.47 11.09
C ALA A 25 22.53 -34.87 12.20
N PRO A 26 23.79 -34.45 11.93
CA PRO A 26 24.64 -33.88 12.95
C PRO A 26 24.33 -32.40 13.22
N GLN A 27 24.02 -32.09 14.47
CA GLN A 27 23.96 -30.73 15.02
C GLN A 27 25.37 -30.14 15.18
N THR A 28 25.63 -28.99 14.58
CA THR A 28 26.86 -28.22 14.78
C THR A 28 26.71 -27.28 15.97
N ARG A 29 27.43 -27.58 17.07
CA ARG A 29 27.61 -26.71 18.24
C ARG A 29 28.65 -25.61 17.94
N SER A 30 28.27 -24.34 18.09
CA SER A 30 29.21 -23.21 18.12
C SER A 30 29.66 -22.91 19.56
N ARG A 31 30.95 -22.58 19.71
CA ARG A 31 31.68 -22.35 20.98
C ARG A 31 31.27 -21.02 21.67
N PRO A 32 31.30 -20.93 23.02
CA PRO A 32 30.94 -19.72 23.75
C PRO A 32 32.12 -18.75 23.89
N GLY A 33 31.97 -17.53 23.38
CA GLY A 33 32.88 -16.40 23.61
C GLY A 33 32.52 -15.67 24.91
N LYS A 34 33.51 -15.50 25.79
CA LYS A 34 33.42 -14.84 27.11
C LYS A 34 32.99 -13.37 26.98
N ARG A 35 31.98 -12.95 27.77
CA ARG A 35 31.62 -11.55 28.03
C ARG A 35 32.60 -10.94 29.04
N LYS A 36 33.12 -9.76 28.74
CA LYS A 36 33.79 -8.86 29.69
C LYS A 36 32.80 -7.73 30.04
N VAL A 37 32.58 -7.53 31.33
CA VAL A 37 31.73 -6.50 31.92
C VAL A 37 32.65 -5.34 32.29
N ASP A 38 32.38 -4.14 31.79
CA ASP A 38 33.02 -2.92 32.29
C ASP A 38 32.01 -2.06 33.03
N ALA A 39 32.50 -1.48 34.12
CA ALA A 39 31.76 -0.96 35.24
C ALA A 39 31.15 0.44 35.00
N THR A 40 30.11 0.67 35.78
CA THR A 40 29.35 1.90 36.04
C THR A 40 30.21 3.14 36.31
N SER A 41 29.79 4.30 35.76
CA SER A 41 30.01 5.60 36.38
C SER A 41 28.68 6.34 36.55
N HIS A 42 28.38 6.71 37.79
CA HIS A 42 27.27 7.57 38.16
C HIS A 42 27.66 9.04 37.93
N SER A 43 26.76 9.81 37.32
CA SER A 43 26.79 11.28 37.35
C SER A 43 25.38 11.79 37.60
N THR A 44 25.23 12.46 38.74
CA THR A 44 24.04 13.16 39.24
C THR A 44 23.78 14.41 38.42
N ARG A 45 22.56 14.61 37.91
CA ARG A 45 22.07 15.95 37.56
C ARG A 45 20.55 16.10 37.71
N THR A 46 20.20 17.17 38.41
CA THR A 46 18.88 17.62 38.85
C THR A 46 18.00 18.20 37.72
N ARG A 47 16.68 18.15 37.95
CA ARG A 47 15.53 18.60 37.13
C ARG A 47 15.74 19.91 36.33
N LYS A 48 15.34 19.88 35.05
CA LYS A 48 14.57 20.94 34.37
C LYS A 48 13.65 20.31 33.32
N GLY A 49 12.35 20.60 33.40
CA GLY A 49 11.35 20.13 32.45
C GLY A 49 11.56 20.79 31.09
N HIS A 50 11.76 19.96 30.07
CA HIS A 50 11.57 20.30 28.66
C HIS A 50 10.72 19.19 28.06
N SER A 51 9.53 19.57 27.58
CA SER A 51 8.75 18.76 26.66
C SER A 51 9.59 18.60 25.39
N SER A 52 10.33 17.49 25.30
CA SER A 52 10.95 17.06 24.06
C SER A 52 9.90 16.30 23.26
N THR A 53 9.16 17.01 22.41
CA THR A 53 8.62 16.38 21.19
C THR A 53 9.82 15.76 20.47
N SER A 54 9.96 14.44 20.60
CA SER A 54 10.98 13.69 19.89
C SER A 54 10.77 13.96 18.40
N LYS A 55 11.77 14.60 17.78
CA LYS A 55 11.84 14.71 16.33
C LYS A 55 11.89 13.28 15.80
N VAL A 56 10.75 12.79 15.31
CA VAL A 56 10.66 11.51 14.61
C VAL A 56 11.62 11.61 13.44
N SER A 57 12.72 10.87 13.53
CA SER A 57 13.77 10.84 12.53
C SER A 57 13.15 10.43 11.19
N THR A 58 13.31 11.29 10.20
CA THR A 58 13.02 11.06 8.79
C THR A 58 13.51 9.68 8.35
N ALA A 59 12.61 8.93 7.70
CA ALA A 59 12.84 7.63 7.10
C ALA A 59 13.22 6.51 8.08
N THR A 60 12.34 6.22 9.06
CA THR A 60 12.27 4.85 9.59
C THR A 60 11.84 3.96 8.42
N GLU A 61 12.74 3.10 7.95
CA GLU A 61 12.49 2.07 6.93
C GLU A 61 11.29 1.21 7.34
N LEU A 62 10.11 1.66 6.93
CA LEU A 62 8.89 0.88 6.97
C LEU A 62 9.14 -0.35 6.09
N PRO A 63 8.94 -1.57 6.62
CA PRO A 63 9.08 -2.76 5.81
C PRO A 63 8.19 -2.63 4.57
N PHE A 64 8.77 -2.83 3.38
CA PHE A 64 7.98 -2.89 2.15
C PHE A 64 6.93 -4.00 2.28
N THR A 65 5.75 -3.80 1.72
CA THR A 65 4.77 -4.87 1.53
C THR A 65 5.46 -6.00 0.75
N LYS A 66 5.72 -7.13 1.41
CA LYS A 66 6.52 -8.23 0.85
C LYS A 66 5.86 -9.55 1.22
N ASP A 67 5.95 -10.52 0.31
CA ASP A 67 5.53 -11.91 0.54
C ASP A 67 4.06 -12.05 1.00
N GLY A 68 3.20 -11.10 0.62
CA GLY A 68 1.79 -11.07 1.00
C GLY A 68 1.54 -10.57 2.42
N TYR A 69 2.44 -9.78 2.99
CA TYR A 69 2.24 -9.11 4.28
C TYR A 69 2.27 -7.60 4.13
N ARG A 70 1.32 -6.94 4.79
CA ARG A 70 1.26 -5.49 4.99
C ARG A 70 1.66 -5.14 6.41
N TYR A 71 2.43 -4.08 6.53
CA TYR A 71 2.93 -3.57 7.82
C TYR A 71 2.42 -2.16 8.06
N TYR A 72 1.81 -1.95 9.22
CA TYR A 72 1.35 -0.63 9.65
C TYR A 72 2.22 -0.16 10.79
N LEU A 73 2.84 1.01 10.66
CA LEU A 73 3.59 1.61 11.77
C LEU A 73 2.64 1.89 12.93
N THR A 74 3.10 1.62 14.14
CA THR A 74 2.31 1.85 15.35
C THR A 74 3.04 2.70 16.38
N GLU A 75 2.25 3.33 17.25
CA GLU A 75 2.68 4.00 18.46
C GLU A 75 1.84 3.53 19.65
N PRO A 76 2.32 3.70 20.89
CA PRO A 76 1.51 3.51 22.09
C PRO A 76 0.20 4.30 22.01
N ASP A 77 -0.91 3.62 22.28
CA ASP A 77 -2.22 4.26 22.31
C ASP A 77 -2.40 4.99 23.65
N PRO A 78 -2.57 6.33 23.65
CA PRO A 78 -2.73 7.09 24.88
C PRO A 78 -4.05 6.79 25.62
N PHE A 79 -5.02 6.17 24.96
CA PHE A 79 -6.35 5.86 25.49
C PHE A 79 -6.56 4.38 25.78
N ALA A 80 -5.58 3.52 25.50
CA ALA A 80 -5.68 2.11 25.86
C ALA A 80 -5.79 1.95 27.38
N PRO A 81 -6.71 1.10 27.88
CA PRO A 81 -6.65 0.59 29.25
C PRO A 81 -5.29 -0.05 29.50
N ASP A 82 -4.78 0.08 30.73
CA ASP A 82 -3.52 -0.54 31.18
C ASP A 82 -2.27 -0.16 30.36
N LYS A 83 -2.28 1.01 29.70
CA LYS A 83 -1.13 1.54 28.94
C LYS A 83 0.15 1.63 29.76
N GLU A 84 0.03 1.70 31.09
CA GLU A 84 1.15 1.71 32.04
C GLU A 84 2.01 0.44 31.90
N LEU A 85 1.42 -0.69 31.48
CA LEU A 85 2.14 -1.96 31.27
C LEU A 85 3.24 -1.84 30.21
N LEU A 86 3.09 -0.94 29.22
CA LEU A 86 4.13 -0.71 28.21
C LEU A 86 5.43 -0.13 28.80
N SER A 87 5.39 0.43 30.01
CA SER A 87 6.55 1.00 30.68
C SER A 87 7.39 -0.03 31.44
N ASP A 88 6.90 -1.27 31.62
CA ASP A 88 7.63 -2.35 32.29
C ASP A 88 8.29 -3.29 31.25
N PRO A 89 9.63 -3.24 31.08
CA PRO A 89 10.33 -4.11 30.13
C PRO A 89 10.25 -5.60 30.46
N GLN A 90 9.92 -5.95 31.71
CA GLN A 90 9.89 -7.33 32.19
C GLN A 90 8.53 -8.00 31.91
N GLU A 91 7.44 -7.22 31.84
CA GLU A 91 6.06 -7.71 31.72
C GLU A 91 5.85 -8.57 30.47
N PHE A 92 6.42 -8.12 29.35
CA PHE A 92 6.31 -8.77 28.04
C PHE A 92 7.59 -9.52 27.61
N ALA A 93 8.53 -9.76 28.52
CA ALA A 93 9.74 -10.53 28.22
C ALA A 93 9.37 -11.96 27.80
N GLY A 94 9.53 -12.28 26.51
CA GLY A 94 9.19 -13.59 25.93
C GLY A 94 7.69 -13.82 25.68
N LYS A 95 6.83 -12.79 25.88
CA LYS A 95 5.39 -12.85 25.57
C LYS A 95 5.05 -11.94 24.39
N PRO A 96 4.00 -12.25 23.61
CA PRO A 96 3.48 -11.30 22.61
C PRO A 96 3.01 -10.01 23.29
N ILE A 97 3.35 -8.86 22.70
CA ILE A 97 2.87 -7.55 23.18
C ILE A 97 1.39 -7.44 22.80
N PRO A 98 0.48 -7.12 23.75
CA PRO A 98 -0.93 -6.96 23.44
C PRO A 98 -1.17 -5.84 22.41
N SER A 99 -1.74 -6.19 21.27
CA SER A 99 -1.91 -5.27 20.14
C SER A 99 -2.80 -4.06 20.43
N HIS A 100 -3.76 -4.20 21.34
CA HIS A 100 -4.67 -3.10 21.70
C HIS A 100 -3.96 -1.93 22.41
N LEU A 101 -2.79 -2.16 23.00
CA LEU A 101 -1.98 -1.12 23.65
C LEU A 101 -1.32 -0.14 22.65
N ASN A 102 -1.36 -0.48 21.35
CA ASN A 102 -0.84 0.36 20.29
C ASN A 102 -1.96 0.77 19.31
N ARG A 103 -1.70 1.82 18.52
CA ARG A 103 -2.56 2.30 17.43
C ARG A 103 -1.74 2.61 16.19
N ILE A 104 -2.39 2.64 15.03
CA ILE A 104 -1.74 2.93 13.74
C ILE A 104 -1.36 4.41 13.66
N ILE A 105 -0.11 4.69 13.27
CA ILE A 105 0.33 6.05 12.96
C ILE A 105 -0.19 6.42 11.56
N ARG A 106 -1.02 7.46 11.49
CA ARG A 106 -1.50 8.04 10.23
C ARG A 106 -0.60 9.20 9.78
N GLN A 107 -0.36 9.28 8.48
CA GLN A 107 0.41 10.37 7.91
C GLN A 107 -0.45 11.64 7.86
N THR A 108 0.16 12.80 8.13
CA THR A 108 -0.55 14.09 8.17
C THR A 108 -0.62 14.79 6.81
N VAL A 109 0.06 14.26 5.81
CA VAL A 109 0.14 14.83 4.45
C VAL A 109 -0.07 13.72 3.44
N VAL A 110 -0.90 14.00 2.44
CA VAL A 110 -1.08 13.11 1.29
C VAL A 110 0.07 13.27 0.33
N LYS A 111 0.80 12.17 0.11
CA LYS A 111 1.89 12.04 -0.85
C LYS A 111 1.87 10.66 -1.51
N LEU A 112 2.77 10.43 -2.46
CA LEU A 112 3.07 9.08 -2.95
C LEU A 112 3.80 8.29 -1.86
N SER A 113 3.38 7.04 -1.67
CA SER A 113 3.81 6.21 -0.54
C SER A 113 5.22 5.68 -0.72
N SER A 114 6.06 5.88 0.29
CA SER A 114 7.42 5.30 0.32
C SER A 114 7.42 3.79 0.46
N ASN A 115 6.35 3.20 1.00
CA ASN A 115 6.29 1.78 1.38
C ASN A 115 5.34 1.00 0.47
N ASP A 116 4.31 1.68 -0.02
CA ASP A 116 3.31 1.10 -0.90
C ASP A 116 3.66 1.39 -2.36
N ARG A 117 4.87 0.95 -2.72
CA ARG A 117 5.46 1.10 -4.04
C ARG A 117 6.39 -0.07 -4.35
N ALA A 118 6.58 -0.32 -5.63
CA ALA A 118 7.64 -1.20 -6.08
C ALA A 118 9.02 -0.63 -5.65
N PRO A 119 9.96 -1.47 -5.15
CA PRO A 119 11.26 -1.01 -4.66
C PRO A 119 12.07 -0.20 -5.69
N GLN A 120 11.94 -0.53 -6.97
CA GLN A 120 12.66 0.11 -8.08
C GLN A 120 12.15 1.50 -8.47
N ILE A 121 10.98 1.93 -8.01
CA ILE A 121 10.51 3.30 -8.28
C ILE A 121 11.38 4.29 -7.51
N LYS A 122 11.92 5.27 -8.21
CA LYS A 122 12.62 6.38 -7.57
C LYS A 122 11.59 7.41 -7.12
N LEU A 123 11.65 7.79 -5.85
CA LEU A 123 10.75 8.76 -5.24
C LEU A 123 11.57 9.95 -4.76
N SER A 124 11.10 11.15 -5.07
CA SER A 124 11.62 12.42 -4.55
C SER A 124 11.45 12.52 -3.03
N ALA A 125 12.24 13.41 -2.41
CA ALA A 125 12.26 13.56 -0.95
C ALA A 125 10.92 14.05 -0.37
N ASP A 126 10.20 14.89 -1.11
CA ASP A 126 8.87 15.39 -0.74
C ASP A 126 7.75 14.35 -0.99
N GLY A 127 8.04 13.31 -1.77
CA GLY A 127 7.10 12.25 -2.12
C GLY A 127 6.09 12.65 -3.19
N MET A 128 6.38 13.64 -4.04
CA MET A 128 5.45 14.11 -5.09
C MET A 128 5.87 13.67 -6.49
N VAL A 129 7.17 13.56 -6.75
CA VAL A 129 7.72 13.12 -8.04
C VAL A 129 8.15 11.65 -7.96
N ALA A 130 7.66 10.85 -8.90
CA ALA A 130 8.05 9.45 -9.07
C ALA A 130 8.60 9.19 -10.47
N THR A 131 9.68 8.41 -10.55
CA THR A 131 10.33 7.98 -11.79
C THR A 131 10.40 6.47 -11.83
N GLY A 132 9.98 5.89 -12.96
CA GLY A 132 10.07 4.45 -13.20
C GLY A 132 11.50 3.98 -13.51
N GLU A 133 11.61 2.68 -13.78
CA GLU A 133 12.83 2.03 -14.27
C GLU A 133 12.43 1.01 -15.35
N ARG A 134 13.26 0.00 -15.68
CA ARG A 134 13.10 -0.89 -16.84
C ARG A 134 11.68 -1.43 -17.10
N GLY A 135 11.02 -1.99 -16.09
CA GLY A 135 9.70 -2.63 -16.20
C GLY A 135 8.55 -1.78 -15.66
N TYR A 136 7.31 -2.21 -15.91
CA TYR A 136 6.16 -1.58 -15.27
C TYR A 136 6.23 -1.81 -13.76
N SER A 137 6.01 -0.75 -13.01
CA SER A 137 6.03 -0.77 -11.56
C SER A 137 5.06 0.28 -11.04
N VAL A 138 4.42 0.02 -9.91
CA VAL A 138 3.36 0.87 -9.33
C VAL A 138 3.83 1.55 -8.06
N ILE A 139 3.38 2.78 -7.88
CA ILE A 139 3.35 3.50 -6.62
C ILE A 139 1.91 3.94 -6.33
N ARG A 140 1.46 3.76 -5.09
CA ARG A 140 0.17 4.26 -4.61
C ARG A 140 0.34 5.50 -3.74
N GLY A 141 -0.72 6.29 -3.65
CA GLY A 141 -0.87 7.35 -2.67
C GLY A 141 -0.95 6.80 -1.25
N THR A 142 -0.65 7.64 -0.29
CA THR A 142 -0.64 7.31 1.15
C THR A 142 -2.03 7.21 1.77
N HIS A 143 -3.02 7.82 1.11
CA HIS A 143 -4.39 7.91 1.58
C HIS A 143 -5.36 7.39 0.52
N GLY A 144 -6.37 6.67 0.99
CA GLY A 144 -7.41 6.10 0.16
C GLY A 144 -8.79 6.61 0.54
N VAL A 145 -9.72 6.51 -0.40
CA VAL A 145 -11.10 6.98 -0.29
C VAL A 145 -12.06 5.83 -0.54
N SER A 146 -13.13 5.77 0.27
CA SER A 146 -14.16 4.71 0.20
C SER A 146 -15.57 5.25 -0.01
N ARG A 147 -15.72 6.58 -0.02
CA ARG A 147 -16.99 7.29 -0.22
C ARG A 147 -16.77 8.73 -0.67
N GLY A 148 -17.79 9.36 -1.24
CA GLY A 148 -17.78 10.74 -1.69
C GLY A 148 -17.10 10.93 -3.04
N THR A 149 -16.93 12.21 -3.43
CA THR A 149 -16.29 12.61 -4.69
C THR A 149 -14.93 13.23 -4.41
N TRP A 150 -13.87 12.68 -5.01
CA TRP A 150 -12.49 13.09 -4.76
C TRP A 150 -11.73 13.34 -6.05
N PHE A 151 -10.74 14.23 -5.97
CA PHE A 151 -9.94 14.63 -7.13
C PHE A 151 -8.45 14.79 -6.78
N TYR A 152 -7.61 14.42 -7.75
CA TYR A 152 -6.18 14.76 -7.76
C TYR A 152 -5.66 14.92 -9.19
N GLU A 153 -4.49 15.54 -9.34
CA GLU A 153 -3.81 15.71 -10.62
C GLU A 153 -2.49 14.95 -10.68
N VAL A 154 -2.08 14.62 -11.91
CA VAL A 154 -0.75 14.10 -12.21
C VAL A 154 -0.22 14.78 -13.46
N ARG A 155 0.92 15.47 -13.32
CA ARG A 155 1.65 16.12 -14.40
C ARG A 155 2.71 15.17 -14.96
N VAL A 156 2.79 15.06 -16.28
CA VAL A 156 3.87 14.31 -16.94
C VAL A 156 5.10 15.22 -17.06
N VAL A 157 6.12 14.92 -16.27
CA VAL A 157 7.34 15.74 -16.18
C VAL A 157 8.32 15.38 -17.30
N ASN A 158 8.58 14.08 -17.50
CA ASN A 158 9.53 13.60 -18.49
C ASN A 158 9.03 12.29 -19.11
N GLN A 159 9.06 12.21 -20.43
CA GLN A 159 8.72 11.00 -21.18
C GLN A 159 9.83 10.64 -22.16
N PRO A 160 10.81 9.82 -21.74
CA PRO A 160 11.79 9.25 -22.66
C PRO A 160 11.17 8.44 -23.79
N LYS A 161 11.93 8.20 -24.86
CA LYS A 161 11.49 7.36 -25.98
C LYS A 161 11.06 5.97 -25.51
N ASP A 162 9.93 5.49 -26.04
CA ASP A 162 9.33 4.19 -25.71
C ASP A 162 9.11 3.97 -24.20
N SER A 163 8.86 5.04 -23.46
CA SER A 163 8.42 5.03 -22.06
C SER A 163 6.93 5.34 -21.97
N HIS A 164 6.26 4.76 -20.98
CA HIS A 164 4.81 4.84 -20.85
C HIS A 164 4.40 4.90 -19.38
N ALA A 165 3.18 5.40 -19.14
CA ALA A 165 2.57 5.37 -17.83
C ALA A 165 1.13 4.86 -17.94
N ARG A 166 0.62 4.33 -16.82
CA ARG A 166 -0.82 4.24 -16.60
C ARG A 166 -1.15 4.86 -15.25
N ILE A 167 -2.07 5.81 -15.26
CA ILE A 167 -2.42 6.65 -14.12
C ILE A 167 -3.90 6.43 -13.81
N GLY A 168 -4.25 6.27 -12.53
CA GLY A 168 -5.59 5.86 -12.15
C GLY A 168 -5.79 5.65 -10.66
N TRP A 169 -6.61 4.67 -10.32
CA TRP A 169 -6.97 4.32 -8.95
C TRP A 169 -6.73 2.83 -8.73
N SER A 170 -6.31 2.46 -7.51
CA SER A 170 -6.07 1.07 -7.12
C SER A 170 -6.58 0.83 -5.71
N GLN A 171 -7.25 -0.29 -5.50
CA GLN A 171 -7.43 -0.85 -4.17
C GLN A 171 -6.10 -1.44 -3.64
N PRO A 172 -5.96 -1.73 -2.32
CA PRO A 172 -4.71 -2.22 -1.72
C PRO A 172 -4.13 -3.49 -2.35
N PHE A 173 -5.02 -4.39 -2.80
CA PHE A 173 -4.64 -5.68 -3.40
C PHE A 173 -4.11 -5.58 -4.82
N GLY A 174 -4.05 -4.37 -5.40
CA GLY A 174 -3.44 -4.16 -6.71
C GLY A 174 -1.95 -4.53 -6.70
N LEU A 175 -1.48 -5.24 -7.72
CA LEU A 175 -0.11 -5.74 -7.75
C LEU A 175 0.92 -4.64 -8.03
N LEU A 176 1.89 -4.46 -7.13
CA LEU A 176 2.90 -3.40 -7.27
C LEU A 176 3.89 -3.62 -8.43
N GLN A 177 4.07 -4.86 -8.87
CA GLN A 177 4.98 -5.26 -9.96
C GLN A 177 4.27 -5.44 -11.31
N ALA A 178 2.98 -5.09 -11.37
CA ALA A 178 2.18 -5.12 -12.60
C ALA A 178 1.62 -3.72 -12.86
N PRO A 179 1.36 -3.33 -14.13
CA PRO A 179 0.80 -2.01 -14.40
C PRO A 179 -0.59 -1.84 -13.78
N VAL A 180 -0.97 -0.60 -13.44
CA VAL A 180 -2.34 -0.30 -12.99
C VAL A 180 -3.32 -0.78 -14.08
N GLY A 181 -4.45 -1.34 -13.67
CA GLY A 181 -5.44 -1.95 -14.57
C GLY A 181 -5.06 -3.34 -15.09
N TYR A 182 -4.01 -3.98 -14.55
CA TYR A 182 -3.69 -5.38 -14.82
C TYR A 182 -4.70 -6.34 -14.18
N ASP A 183 -5.07 -6.07 -12.93
CA ASP A 183 -5.97 -6.88 -12.11
C ASP A 183 -7.37 -6.27 -12.01
N LYS A 184 -8.23 -6.93 -11.23
CA LYS A 184 -9.60 -6.48 -10.92
C LYS A 184 -9.64 -5.35 -9.88
N PHE A 185 -8.53 -5.06 -9.20
CA PHE A 185 -8.47 -4.12 -8.09
C PHE A 185 -8.13 -2.71 -8.54
N SER A 186 -7.83 -2.51 -9.82
CA SER A 186 -7.31 -1.24 -10.33
C SER A 186 -7.89 -0.85 -11.68
N TYR A 187 -7.90 0.47 -11.92
CA TYR A 187 -8.50 1.12 -13.08
C TYR A 187 -7.63 2.31 -13.48
N CYS A 188 -7.36 2.51 -14.77
CA CYS A 188 -6.49 3.59 -15.21
C CYS A 188 -6.72 4.01 -16.66
N VAL A 189 -6.03 5.08 -17.07
CA VAL A 189 -5.80 5.42 -18.47
C VAL A 189 -4.31 5.28 -18.77
N ARG A 190 -3.99 4.72 -19.94
CA ARG A 190 -2.64 4.53 -20.46
C ARG A 190 -2.23 5.71 -21.34
N SER A 191 -1.00 6.20 -21.15
CA SER A 191 -0.42 7.31 -21.92
C SER A 191 -0.41 7.04 -23.42
N ARG A 192 0.00 5.82 -23.78
CA ARG A 192 -0.04 5.34 -25.16
C ARG A 192 -1.47 5.01 -25.60
N HIS A 193 -1.90 5.59 -26.72
CA HIS A 193 -3.23 5.39 -27.34
C HIS A 193 -4.44 5.88 -26.52
N GLY A 194 -4.22 6.53 -25.36
CA GLY A 194 -5.30 7.09 -24.53
C GLY A 194 -6.39 6.06 -24.17
N THR A 195 -5.93 4.88 -23.77
CA THR A 195 -6.80 3.70 -23.57
C THR A 195 -7.09 3.51 -22.09
N ARG A 196 -8.37 3.32 -21.73
CA ARG A 196 -8.76 2.93 -20.37
C ARG A 196 -8.49 1.45 -20.15
N PHE A 197 -7.91 1.08 -19.01
CA PHE A 197 -7.50 -0.28 -18.67
C PHE A 197 -8.06 -0.74 -17.32
N HIS A 198 -8.61 -1.95 -17.31
CA HIS A 198 -9.05 -2.69 -16.13
C HIS A 198 -9.04 -4.19 -16.46
N ASP A 199 -8.66 -5.05 -15.52
CA ASP A 199 -8.62 -6.51 -15.71
C ASP A 199 -7.84 -6.92 -16.97
N SER A 200 -6.72 -6.24 -17.22
CA SER A 200 -5.86 -6.38 -18.42
C SER A 200 -6.55 -6.09 -19.77
N ARG A 201 -7.78 -5.58 -19.76
CA ARG A 201 -8.53 -5.22 -20.97
C ARG A 201 -8.45 -3.72 -21.20
N GLY A 202 -8.03 -3.35 -22.42
CA GLY A 202 -7.87 -1.97 -22.85
C GLY A 202 -8.91 -1.57 -23.88
N TYR A 203 -9.56 -0.42 -23.69
CA TYR A 203 -10.49 0.17 -24.66
C TYR A 203 -10.09 1.61 -24.95
N HIS A 204 -10.25 2.06 -26.19
CA HIS A 204 -10.03 3.48 -26.50
C HIS A 204 -11.03 4.34 -25.71
N TYR A 205 -10.57 5.51 -25.25
CA TYR A 205 -11.34 6.35 -24.35
C TYR A 205 -11.04 7.84 -24.56
N GLN A 206 -9.78 8.20 -24.77
CA GLN A 206 -9.37 9.57 -24.99
C GLN A 206 -8.18 9.65 -25.95
N GLU A 207 -7.76 10.86 -26.30
CA GLU A 207 -6.48 11.07 -26.96
C GLU A 207 -5.30 10.67 -26.05
N PRO A 208 -4.19 10.18 -26.63
CA PRO A 208 -2.95 9.94 -25.89
C PRO A 208 -2.51 11.17 -25.11
N TYR A 209 -1.84 10.94 -23.98
CA TYR A 209 -1.22 12.01 -23.19
C TYR A 209 0.29 11.78 -23.08
N GLY A 210 1.04 12.85 -22.90
CA GLY A 210 2.49 12.80 -22.86
C GLY A 210 3.11 13.95 -22.09
N GLN A 211 4.41 14.15 -22.29
CA GLN A 211 5.18 15.18 -21.59
C GLN A 211 4.54 16.56 -21.69
N GLY A 212 4.40 17.23 -20.54
CA GLY A 212 3.75 18.53 -20.39
C GLY A 212 2.24 18.46 -20.11
N ASP A 213 1.57 17.36 -20.43
CA ASP A 213 0.16 17.19 -20.09
C ASP A 213 -0.03 17.01 -18.58
N THR A 214 -1.16 17.52 -18.08
CA THR A 214 -1.67 17.29 -16.73
C THR A 214 -2.98 16.51 -16.81
N LEU A 215 -3.01 15.36 -16.16
CA LEU A 215 -4.23 14.58 -16.02
C LEU A 215 -4.91 14.89 -14.70
N GLY A 216 -6.20 15.17 -14.76
CA GLY A 216 -7.08 15.20 -13.58
C GLY A 216 -7.79 13.86 -13.43
N LEU A 217 -7.93 13.39 -12.19
CA LEU A 217 -8.51 12.09 -11.86
C LEU A 217 -9.60 12.27 -10.82
N LEU A 218 -10.84 12.10 -11.23
CA LEU A 218 -12.01 12.16 -10.36
C LEU A 218 -12.55 10.76 -10.10
N ILE A 219 -12.82 10.47 -8.83
CA ILE A 219 -13.53 9.28 -8.37
C ILE A 219 -14.78 9.69 -7.61
N HIS A 220 -15.90 9.05 -7.91
CA HIS A 220 -17.13 9.19 -7.17
C HIS A 220 -17.55 7.82 -6.62
N LEU A 221 -17.74 7.74 -5.30
CA LEU A 221 -18.14 6.55 -4.56
C LEU A 221 -19.39 6.87 -3.75
N PRO A 222 -20.59 6.40 -4.14
CA PRO A 222 -21.80 6.69 -3.41
C PRO A 222 -21.78 6.10 -1.99
N GLU A 223 -22.43 6.80 -1.06
CA GLU A 223 -22.61 6.34 0.31
C GLU A 223 -23.81 5.40 0.39
N THR A 224 -23.55 4.10 0.55
CA THR A 224 -24.55 3.04 0.57
C THR A 224 -24.65 2.34 1.93
N HIS A 225 -23.77 2.68 2.87
CA HIS A 225 -23.65 2.04 4.18
C HIS A 225 -23.81 3.04 5.35
N PRO A 226 -24.14 2.58 6.57
CA PRO A 226 -24.09 3.43 7.76
C PRO A 226 -22.68 3.97 8.02
N CYS A 227 -22.57 5.15 8.63
CA CYS A 227 -21.29 5.84 8.86
C CYS A 227 -20.21 4.96 9.52
N ALA A 228 -20.59 4.09 10.46
CA ALA A 228 -19.68 3.19 11.16
C ALA A 228 -18.92 2.22 10.22
N HIS A 229 -19.51 1.87 9.07
CA HIS A 229 -18.87 1.01 8.06
C HIS A 229 -17.64 1.67 7.42
N TYR A 230 -17.62 3.00 7.36
CA TYR A 230 -16.53 3.74 6.72
C TYR A 230 -15.38 4.08 7.67
N LEU A 231 -15.49 3.73 8.96
CA LEU A 231 -14.38 3.87 9.89
C LEU A 231 -13.24 2.91 9.50
N PRO A 232 -11.98 3.36 9.57
CA PRO A 232 -10.84 2.51 9.26
C PRO A 232 -10.71 1.39 10.30
N SER A 233 -10.07 0.29 9.89
CA SER A 233 -9.63 -0.74 10.83
C SER A 233 -8.67 -0.12 11.87
N THR A 234 -8.87 -0.46 13.14
CA THR A 234 -7.96 -0.08 14.23
C THR A 234 -6.65 -0.85 14.19
N GLY A 235 -6.63 -2.01 13.52
CA GLY A 235 -5.51 -2.95 13.54
C GLY A 235 -5.26 -3.61 14.89
N LYS A 236 -6.02 -3.27 15.96
CA LYS A 236 -5.82 -3.78 17.32
C LYS A 236 -6.06 -5.29 17.49
N HIS A 237 -6.59 -5.96 16.46
CA HIS A 237 -6.74 -7.41 16.38
C HIS A 237 -5.57 -8.10 15.66
N LEU A 238 -4.69 -7.33 15.00
CA LEU A 238 -3.56 -7.86 14.24
C LEU A 238 -2.38 -8.15 15.16
N PRO A 239 -1.52 -9.12 14.84
CA PRO A 239 -0.26 -9.33 15.53
C PRO A 239 0.60 -8.05 15.55
N LEU A 240 1.18 -7.76 16.71
CA LEU A 240 2.10 -6.65 16.91
C LEU A 240 3.53 -7.18 16.94
N VAL A 241 4.35 -6.77 15.96
CA VAL A 241 5.74 -7.22 15.82
C VAL A 241 6.70 -6.06 16.03
N ARG A 242 7.85 -6.35 16.66
CA ARG A 242 8.94 -5.39 16.82
C ARG A 242 9.97 -5.60 15.71
N PHE A 243 10.23 -4.55 14.94
CA PHE A 243 11.31 -4.52 13.96
C PHE A 243 12.21 -3.31 14.22
N LYS A 244 13.50 -3.55 14.46
CA LYS A 244 14.45 -2.55 14.96
C LYS A 244 13.92 -1.87 16.24
N SER A 245 13.76 -0.55 16.21
CA SER A 245 13.29 0.29 17.31
C SER A 245 11.80 0.63 17.24
N SER A 246 11.05 0.01 16.33
CA SER A 246 9.64 0.37 16.06
C SER A 246 8.73 -0.85 16.11
N HIS A 247 7.45 -0.60 16.37
CA HIS A 247 6.40 -1.61 16.41
C HIS A 247 5.48 -1.49 15.19
N TYR A 248 5.06 -2.64 14.67
CA TYR A 248 4.22 -2.72 13.48
C TYR A 248 3.08 -3.69 13.71
N PHE A 249 1.88 -3.34 13.24
CA PHE A 249 0.86 -4.36 13.00
C PHE A 249 1.19 -5.09 11.70
N GLU A 250 1.13 -6.41 11.74
CA GLU A 250 1.35 -7.28 10.60
C GLU A 250 0.00 -7.89 10.15
N GLU A 251 -0.36 -7.68 8.89
CA GLU A 251 -1.55 -8.23 8.28
C GLU A 251 -1.15 -9.11 7.10
N ARG A 252 -1.68 -10.34 7.03
CA ARG A 252 -1.49 -11.21 5.88
C ARG A 252 -2.58 -10.93 4.84
N ASP A 253 -2.16 -10.72 3.60
CA ASP A 253 -3.05 -10.54 2.47
C ASP A 253 -3.79 -11.84 2.13
N ASP A 254 -5.11 -11.74 2.02
CA ASP A 254 -5.96 -12.76 1.43
C ASP A 254 -6.46 -12.31 0.05
N LEU A 255 -5.58 -12.43 -0.95
CA LEU A 255 -5.92 -12.07 -2.33
C LEU A 255 -7.11 -12.86 -2.88
N LYS A 256 -7.24 -14.14 -2.50
CA LYS A 256 -8.32 -15.00 -3.00
C LYS A 256 -9.66 -14.60 -2.39
N GLY A 257 -9.71 -14.40 -1.08
CA GLY A 257 -10.90 -13.90 -0.40
C GLY A 257 -11.29 -12.51 -0.89
N ALA A 258 -10.32 -11.60 -1.01
CA ALA A 258 -10.56 -10.25 -1.53
C ALA A 258 -11.16 -10.27 -2.95
N GLN A 259 -10.66 -11.14 -3.83
CA GLN A 259 -11.15 -11.24 -5.20
C GLN A 259 -12.55 -11.89 -5.27
N ALA A 260 -12.86 -12.81 -4.36
CA ALA A 260 -14.19 -13.42 -4.24
C ALA A 260 -15.23 -12.46 -3.65
N ALA A 261 -14.80 -11.49 -2.83
CA ALA A 261 -15.66 -10.51 -2.18
C ALA A 261 -15.97 -9.27 -3.05
N LEU A 262 -15.42 -9.18 -4.27
CA LEU A 262 -15.63 -8.02 -5.15
C LEU A 262 -17.10 -7.90 -5.59
N THR A 263 -17.76 -6.85 -5.11
CA THR A 263 -19.13 -6.48 -5.46
C THR A 263 -19.14 -5.14 -6.19
N PRO A 264 -19.83 -4.98 -7.34
CA PRO A 264 -19.97 -3.69 -8.00
C PRO A 264 -20.70 -2.67 -7.11
N LEU A 265 -20.14 -1.46 -6.96
CA LEU A 265 -20.77 -0.35 -6.27
C LEU A 265 -21.61 0.46 -7.27
N VAL A 266 -22.91 0.21 -7.31
CA VAL A 266 -23.81 0.87 -8.28
C VAL A 266 -23.81 2.39 -8.09
N GLY A 267 -23.66 3.13 -9.20
CA GLY A 267 -23.59 4.60 -9.20
C GLY A 267 -22.18 5.17 -9.00
N SER A 268 -21.20 4.34 -8.66
CA SER A 268 -19.80 4.77 -8.65
C SER A 268 -19.27 5.04 -10.06
N LYS A 269 -18.30 5.95 -10.17
CA LYS A 269 -17.67 6.28 -11.46
C LYS A 269 -16.28 6.86 -11.34
N LEU A 270 -15.52 6.69 -12.41
CA LEU A 270 -14.22 7.31 -12.64
C LEU A 270 -14.27 8.20 -13.87
N ILE A 271 -13.83 9.44 -13.71
CA ILE A 271 -13.78 10.44 -14.79
C ILE A 271 -12.34 10.97 -14.87
N PHE A 272 -11.80 11.02 -16.07
CA PHE A 272 -10.47 11.58 -16.31
C PHE A 272 -10.59 12.91 -17.06
N TYR A 273 -9.65 13.79 -16.77
CA TYR A 273 -9.52 15.09 -17.39
C TYR A 273 -8.13 15.17 -18.03
N LYS A 274 -8.02 15.80 -19.19
CA LYS A 274 -6.74 16.13 -19.81
C LYS A 274 -6.65 17.64 -19.95
N ASN A 275 -5.71 18.27 -19.25
CA ASN A 275 -5.51 19.72 -19.23
C ASN A 275 -6.82 20.48 -18.93
N GLY A 276 -7.59 20.00 -17.95
CA GLY A 276 -8.88 20.55 -17.55
C GLY A 276 -10.09 20.12 -18.37
N ILE A 277 -9.89 19.47 -19.52
CA ILE A 277 -10.99 19.01 -20.38
C ILE A 277 -11.46 17.64 -19.93
N CYS A 278 -12.74 17.54 -19.53
CA CYS A 278 -13.38 16.28 -19.18
C CYS A 278 -13.40 15.31 -20.37
N GLN A 279 -12.97 14.07 -20.16
CA GLN A 279 -12.93 13.02 -21.19
C GLN A 279 -14.14 12.07 -21.12
N GLY A 280 -15.14 12.39 -20.28
CA GLY A 280 -16.33 11.57 -20.04
C GLY A 280 -16.11 10.46 -19.01
N GLU A 281 -17.11 9.61 -18.79
CA GLU A 281 -17.03 8.53 -17.80
C GLU A 281 -16.15 7.37 -18.32
N ALA A 282 -14.98 7.17 -17.71
CA ALA A 282 -14.09 6.07 -18.06
C ALA A 282 -14.59 4.75 -17.52
N PHE A 283 -15.11 4.72 -16.30
CA PHE A 283 -15.64 3.52 -15.68
C PHE A 283 -16.86 3.88 -14.86
N THR A 284 -17.84 2.98 -14.84
CA THR A 284 -19.04 3.07 -14.01
C THR A 284 -19.23 1.75 -13.28
N ASN A 285 -19.88 1.80 -12.12
CA ASN A 285 -20.14 0.63 -11.29
C ASN A 285 -18.84 -0.14 -10.97
N ILE A 286 -17.78 0.58 -10.60
CA ILE A 286 -16.52 -0.03 -10.15
C ILE A 286 -16.75 -0.84 -8.87
N TYR A 287 -15.86 -1.77 -8.56
CA TYR A 287 -16.02 -2.58 -7.35
C TYR A 287 -15.99 -1.73 -6.08
N GLU A 288 -16.77 -2.12 -5.08
CA GLU A 288 -16.71 -1.52 -3.76
C GLU A 288 -15.33 -1.72 -3.14
N GLY A 289 -14.87 -0.72 -2.39
CA GLY A 289 -13.61 -0.79 -1.66
C GLY A 289 -12.99 0.59 -1.41
N THR A 290 -11.82 0.57 -0.79
CA THR A 290 -11.01 1.78 -0.61
C THR A 290 -10.05 1.92 -1.78
N TYR A 291 -10.10 3.06 -2.47
CA TYR A 291 -9.25 3.37 -3.61
C TYR A 291 -8.18 4.40 -3.27
N TYR A 292 -6.97 4.15 -3.73
CA TYR A 292 -5.81 5.02 -3.58
C TYR A 292 -5.44 5.58 -4.97
N PRO A 293 -4.98 6.85 -5.05
CA PRO A 293 -4.27 7.34 -6.22
C PRO A 293 -3.17 6.35 -6.61
N ALA A 294 -3.09 5.96 -7.88
CA ALA A 294 -2.17 4.91 -8.31
C ALA A 294 -1.53 5.25 -9.65
N ILE A 295 -0.21 5.09 -9.71
CA ILE A 295 0.58 5.40 -10.90
C ILE A 295 1.49 4.22 -11.19
N SER A 296 1.42 3.70 -12.42
CA SER A 296 2.41 2.78 -12.96
C SER A 296 3.29 3.44 -13.99
N LEU A 297 4.59 3.20 -13.87
CA LEU A 297 5.63 3.81 -14.71
C LEU A 297 6.43 2.71 -15.40
N TYR A 298 6.71 2.90 -16.69
CA TYR A 298 7.51 2.03 -17.53
C TYR A 298 8.68 2.79 -18.14
N LYS A 299 9.90 2.28 -17.92
CA LYS A 299 11.18 2.98 -18.14
C LYS A 299 11.24 4.26 -17.30
N ASP A 300 12.18 5.15 -17.59
CA ASP A 300 12.42 6.39 -16.86
C ASP A 300 11.33 7.46 -17.07
N PHE A 301 10.07 7.05 -17.29
CA PHE A 301 8.90 7.92 -17.30
C PHE A 301 8.77 8.56 -15.92
N THR A 302 8.63 9.89 -15.89
CA THR A 302 8.56 10.68 -14.66
C THR A 302 7.28 11.48 -14.60
N VAL A 303 6.63 11.42 -13.44
CA VAL A 303 5.39 12.14 -13.13
C VAL A 303 5.53 12.89 -11.82
N GLU A 304 4.74 13.94 -11.68
CA GLU A 304 4.54 14.65 -10.42
C GLU A 304 3.05 14.59 -10.06
N ALA A 305 2.75 14.14 -8.84
CA ALA A 305 1.40 14.15 -8.31
C ALA A 305 1.09 15.48 -7.63
N ASN A 306 -0.15 15.95 -7.77
CA ASN A 306 -0.69 17.09 -7.05
C ASN A 306 -2.01 16.68 -6.40
N PHE A 307 -2.02 16.59 -5.07
CA PHE A 307 -3.18 16.17 -4.28
C PHE A 307 -4.10 17.33 -3.89
N GLY A 308 -3.80 18.55 -4.34
CA GLY A 308 -4.51 19.77 -3.98
C GLY A 308 -3.94 20.46 -2.74
N PRO A 309 -4.59 21.56 -2.28
CA PRO A 309 -5.85 22.09 -2.80
C PRO A 309 -5.70 22.91 -4.09
N ASN A 310 -4.47 23.31 -4.44
CA ASN A 310 -4.20 24.18 -5.57
C ASN A 310 -3.94 23.35 -6.84
N PHE A 311 -4.96 23.17 -7.67
CA PHE A 311 -4.87 22.46 -8.94
C PHE A 311 -4.46 23.39 -10.08
N VAL A 312 -3.76 22.84 -11.08
CA VAL A 312 -3.48 23.56 -12.33
C VAL A 312 -4.76 23.71 -13.15
N PHE A 313 -5.56 22.64 -13.18
CA PHE A 313 -6.81 22.56 -13.92
C PHE A 313 -7.93 21.95 -13.03
N PRO A 314 -8.51 22.74 -12.10
CA PRO A 314 -9.60 22.27 -11.26
C PRO A 314 -10.84 21.89 -12.09
N PRO A 315 -11.52 20.77 -11.78
CA PRO A 315 -12.78 20.40 -12.44
C PRO A 315 -13.85 21.47 -12.26
N THR A 316 -14.59 21.75 -13.34
CA THR A 316 -15.75 22.67 -13.32
C THR A 316 -17.06 21.91 -13.40
N GLY A 317 -18.10 22.39 -12.70
CA GLY A 317 -19.45 21.82 -12.80
C GLY A 317 -19.67 20.52 -12.02
N VAL A 318 -18.74 20.17 -11.13
CA VAL A 318 -18.84 19.01 -10.24
C VAL A 318 -18.33 19.40 -8.85
N GLU A 319 -19.06 19.00 -7.81
CA GLU A 319 -18.56 19.13 -6.44
C GLU A 319 -17.59 17.99 -6.13
N TYR A 320 -16.45 18.33 -5.55
CA TYR A 320 -15.41 17.37 -5.20
C TYR A 320 -14.60 17.86 -4.00
N ARG A 321 -13.87 16.94 -3.36
CA ARG A 321 -12.83 17.24 -2.38
C ARG A 321 -11.44 16.97 -2.95
N PRO A 322 -10.45 17.84 -2.73
CA PRO A 322 -9.06 17.53 -3.03
C PRO A 322 -8.58 16.38 -2.17
N MET A 323 -7.73 15.51 -2.72
CA MET A 323 -7.16 14.39 -1.97
C MET A 323 -6.42 14.83 -0.70
N CYS A 324 -5.83 16.03 -0.65
CA CYS A 324 -5.13 16.54 0.54
C CYS A 324 -6.01 16.60 1.80
N GLU A 325 -7.30 16.86 1.67
CA GLU A 325 -8.25 16.87 2.80
C GLU A 325 -8.43 15.50 3.45
N ARG A 326 -8.10 14.42 2.72
CA ARG A 326 -8.25 13.05 3.24
C ARG A 326 -7.34 12.79 4.44
N ALA A 327 -6.21 13.49 4.55
CA ALA A 327 -5.26 13.31 5.65
C ALA A 327 -5.90 13.63 7.01
N GLU A 328 -6.49 14.81 7.15
CA GLU A 328 -7.17 15.22 8.39
C GLU A 328 -8.37 14.32 8.68
N MET A 329 -9.20 14.06 7.66
CA MET A 329 -10.37 13.17 7.82
C MET A 329 -9.97 11.78 8.31
N LEU A 330 -8.87 11.20 7.79
CA LEU A 330 -8.44 9.86 8.18
C LEU A 330 -7.92 9.84 9.62
N ILE A 331 -7.26 10.90 10.08
CA ILE A 331 -6.80 11.02 11.47
C ILE A 331 -8.00 11.05 12.42
N VAL A 332 -9.03 11.85 12.10
CA VAL A 332 -10.24 11.94 12.91
C VAL A 332 -10.98 10.61 12.92
N GLU A 333 -11.21 10.00 11.76
CA GLU A 333 -11.87 8.70 11.65
C GLU A 333 -11.09 7.60 12.38
N GLN A 334 -9.76 7.60 12.30
CA GLN A 334 -8.92 6.64 13.01
C GLN A 334 -9.04 6.82 14.53
N CYS A 335 -8.99 8.06 15.02
CA CYS A 335 -9.15 8.36 16.44
C CYS A 335 -10.50 7.85 16.96
N LEU A 336 -11.58 8.12 16.21
CA LEU A 336 -12.92 7.62 16.54
C LEU A 336 -12.98 6.09 16.53
N ALA A 337 -12.39 5.44 15.52
CA ALA A 337 -12.34 3.98 15.45
C ALA A 337 -11.60 3.36 16.64
N ASP A 338 -10.46 3.94 17.02
CA ASP A 338 -9.64 3.48 18.14
C ASP A 338 -10.37 3.68 19.48
N MET A 339 -11.07 4.80 19.68
CA MET A 339 -11.90 5.02 20.88
C MET A 339 -13.06 4.04 20.97
N LEU A 340 -13.79 3.83 19.87
CA LEU A 340 -14.93 2.92 19.82
C LEU A 340 -14.54 1.46 20.05
N TYR A 341 -13.28 1.09 19.82
CA TYR A 341 -12.79 -0.26 20.11
C TYR A 341 -12.90 -0.61 21.60
N PHE A 342 -12.72 0.36 22.50
CA PHE A 342 -12.72 0.14 23.95
C PHE A 342 -14.07 0.27 24.64
N ILE A 343 -15.11 0.73 23.91
CA ILE A 343 -16.45 0.99 24.46
C ILE A 343 -17.34 -0.28 24.36
N LYS A 344 -16.84 -1.37 23.78
CA LYS A 344 -17.61 -2.59 23.50
C LYS A 344 -17.68 -3.55 24.68
#